data_AF-A0A3N5EZ58-F1
#
_entry.id   AF-A0A3N5EZ58-F1
#
_cell.length_a   1.000
_cell.length_b   1.000
_cell.length_c   1.000
_cell.angle_alpha   90.00
_cell.angle_beta   90.00
_cell.angle_gamma   90.00
#
_symmetry.space_group_name_H-M   'P 1'
#
loop_
_entity.id
_entity.type
_entity.pdbx_description
1 polymer ?
#
loop_
_entity_poly.entity_id
_entity_poly.type
_entity_poly.pdbx_seq_one_letter_code
_entity_poly.pdbx_strand_id
1 'polypeptide(L)'
;MAEGITIKGLDEIAKRLQALPEKLRRKSIRKALNDGTELVRAEAARLAPSGGTGAVMMAGHIIGFDGGPKLKDNIVTKVSVGNTEGRAGMSDIDAYARVGIDYKKVKHGHLVEFGAKPHKIKIKINGKTITVQHPGAKKQPFMRPAFDNKGSDAVNTMTTQLAKAVEEEV
;
A
#
# COMPACT_ATOMS: atom_id res chain seq x y z
N MET A 1 10.35 -16.12 -6.97
CA MET A 1 9.41 -17.17 -6.49
C MET A 1 9.20 -16.89 -5.01
N ALA A 2 7.97 -16.77 -4.54
CA ALA A 2 7.72 -16.50 -3.12
C ALA A 2 7.92 -17.81 -2.36
N GLU A 3 8.98 -17.89 -1.54
CA GLU A 3 9.12 -18.97 -0.56
C GLU A 3 7.87 -18.98 0.33
N GLY A 4 7.23 -20.15 0.46
CA GLY A 4 6.09 -20.31 1.34
C GLY A 4 6.53 -20.06 2.78
N ILE A 5 6.06 -18.98 3.38
CA ILE A 5 6.35 -18.66 4.78
C ILE A 5 5.61 -19.69 5.65
N THR A 6 6.36 -20.60 6.27
CA THR A 6 5.80 -21.63 7.15
C THR A 6 5.81 -21.12 8.58
N ILE A 7 4.63 -20.93 9.16
CA ILE A 7 4.46 -20.39 10.52
C ILE A 7 4.05 -21.54 11.44
N LYS A 8 4.86 -21.82 12.45
CA LYS A 8 4.53 -22.84 13.47
C LYS A 8 3.42 -22.30 14.38
N GLY A 9 2.41 -23.13 14.67
CA GLY A 9 1.32 -22.79 15.60
C GLY A 9 0.18 -21.94 15.02
N LEU A 10 0.20 -21.63 13.71
CA LEU A 10 -0.88 -20.88 13.06
C LEU A 10 -2.24 -21.57 13.19
N ASP A 11 -2.27 -22.90 13.08
CA ASP A 11 -3.52 -23.68 13.17
C ASP A 11 -4.17 -23.58 14.56
N GLU A 12 -3.36 -23.52 15.62
CA GLU A 12 -3.85 -23.36 16.99
C GLU A 12 -4.41 -21.96 17.21
N ILE A 13 -3.71 -20.93 16.71
CA ILE A 13 -4.18 -19.54 16.74
C ILE A 13 -5.50 -19.42 15.96
N ALA A 14 -5.61 -20.04 14.78
CA ALA A 14 -6.82 -20.03 13.97
C ALA A 14 -8.02 -20.65 14.71
N LYS A 15 -7.84 -21.81 15.35
CA LYS A 15 -8.88 -22.47 16.14
C LYS A 15 -9.34 -21.60 17.33
N ARG A 16 -8.39 -21.01 18.06
CA ARG A 16 -8.72 -20.13 19.19
C ARG A 16 -9.44 -18.86 18.72
N LEU A 17 -9.00 -18.25 17.61
CA LEU A 17 -9.68 -17.11 17.02
C LEU A 17 -11.11 -17.44 16.58
N GLN A 18 -11.37 -18.64 16.06
CA GLN A 18 -12.72 -19.07 15.68
C GLN A 18 -13.66 -19.20 16.88
N ALA A 19 -13.15 -19.59 18.04
CA ALA A 19 -13.93 -19.70 19.28
C ALA A 19 -14.35 -18.32 19.86
N LEU A 20 -13.70 -17.23 19.43
CA LEU A 20 -14.00 -15.89 19.91
C LEU A 20 -15.27 -15.30 19.28
N PRO A 21 -15.99 -14.43 20.03
CA PRO A 21 -17.08 -13.64 19.49
C PRO A 21 -16.64 -12.84 18.25
N GLU A 22 -17.51 -12.81 17.25
CA GLU A 22 -17.23 -12.24 15.92
C GLU A 22 -16.67 -10.80 15.97
N LYS A 23 -17.17 -9.98 16.90
CA LYS A 23 -16.71 -8.59 17.09
C LYS A 23 -15.27 -8.50 17.59
N LEU A 24 -14.91 -9.35 18.55
CA LEU A 24 -13.57 -9.38 19.14
C LEU A 24 -12.56 -9.93 18.12
N ARG A 25 -12.90 -11.06 17.50
CA ARG A 25 -12.14 -11.64 16.38
C ARG A 25 -11.82 -10.61 15.30
N ARG A 26 -12.82 -9.84 14.85
CA ARG A 26 -12.62 -8.80 13.82
C ARG A 26 -11.68 -7.68 14.26
N LYS A 27 -11.80 -7.23 15.51
CA LYS A 27 -10.96 -6.16 16.06
C LYS A 27 -9.50 -6.63 16.13
N SER A 28 -9.29 -7.84 16.63
CA SER A 28 -7.98 -8.50 16.75
C SER A 28 -7.32 -8.70 15.39
N ILE A 29 -8.04 -9.26 14.41
CA ILE A 29 -7.54 -9.42 13.02
C ILE A 29 -7.21 -8.06 12.38
N ARG A 30 -8.10 -7.07 12.52
CA ARG A 30 -7.87 -5.73 11.94
C ARG A 30 -6.64 -5.06 12.53
N LYS A 31 -6.42 -5.19 13.83
CA LYS A 31 -5.23 -4.66 14.52
C LYS A 31 -3.95 -5.34 14.01
N ALA A 32 -3.93 -6.67 13.98
CA ALA A 32 -2.78 -7.43 13.48
C ALA A 32 -2.43 -7.06 12.03
N LEU A 33 -3.44 -6.96 11.16
CA LEU A 33 -3.24 -6.55 9.76
C LEU A 33 -2.69 -5.13 9.64
N ASN A 34 -3.21 -4.17 10.43
CA ASN A 34 -2.70 -2.80 10.43
C ASN A 34 -1.21 -2.78 10.82
N ASP A 35 -0.85 -3.42 11.93
CA ASP A 35 0.52 -3.42 12.46
C ASP A 35 1.50 -4.06 11.47
N GLY A 36 1.14 -5.19 10.86
CA GLY A 36 1.96 -5.83 9.83
C GLY A 36 2.09 -5.00 8.56
N THR A 37 0.99 -4.36 8.10
CA THR A 37 1.07 -3.49 6.91
C THR A 37 1.85 -2.20 7.15
N GLU A 38 1.92 -1.70 8.38
CA GLU A 38 2.64 -0.48 8.71
C GLU A 38 4.13 -0.62 8.45
N LEU A 39 4.71 -1.80 8.71
CA LEU A 39 6.12 -2.08 8.41
C LEU A 39 6.43 -1.97 6.91
N VAL A 40 5.57 -2.57 6.07
CA VAL A 40 5.71 -2.52 4.62
C VAL A 40 5.44 -1.10 4.10
N ARG A 41 4.46 -0.39 4.68
CA ARG A 41 4.15 1.01 4.35
C ARG A 41 5.32 1.93 4.65
N ALA A 42 5.92 1.81 5.82
CA ALA A 42 7.06 2.62 6.25
C ALA A 42 8.28 2.37 5.36
N GLU A 43 8.56 1.11 5.02
CA GLU A 43 9.65 0.77 4.11
C GLU A 43 9.39 1.28 2.69
N ALA A 44 8.16 1.16 2.20
CA ALA A 44 7.78 1.72 0.91
C ALA A 44 7.91 3.25 0.90
N ALA A 45 7.57 3.93 1.99
CA ALA A 45 7.73 5.38 2.12
C ALA A 45 9.20 5.81 2.18
N ARG A 46 10.07 4.97 2.76
CA ARG A 46 11.53 5.17 2.80
C ARG A 46 12.17 5.05 1.42
N LEU A 47 11.72 4.08 0.64
CA LEU A 47 12.22 3.82 -0.72
C LEU A 47 11.59 4.74 -1.77
N ALA A 48 10.45 5.36 -1.47
CA ALA A 48 9.77 6.26 -2.39
C ALA A 48 10.64 7.49 -2.69
N PRO A 49 10.82 7.86 -3.97
CA PRO A 49 11.59 9.04 -4.33
C PRO A 49 10.96 10.31 -3.74
N SER A 50 11.80 11.19 -3.20
CA SER A 50 11.43 12.50 -2.66
C SER A 50 11.24 13.52 -3.78
N GLY A 51 10.22 13.31 -4.63
CA GLY A 51 9.79 14.28 -5.62
C GLY A 51 8.33 14.66 -5.33
N GLY A 52 8.10 15.85 -4.78
CA GLY A 52 6.78 16.47 -4.89
C GLY A 52 6.62 16.97 -6.32
N THR A 53 5.49 16.70 -6.97
CA THR A 53 5.19 17.25 -8.32
C THR A 53 4.13 18.34 -8.23
N GLY A 54 4.25 19.26 -7.26
CA GLY A 54 3.27 20.33 -7.09
C GLY A 54 3.94 21.64 -6.78
N ALA A 55 3.64 22.64 -7.60
CA ALA A 55 3.99 24.02 -7.32
C ALA A 55 3.44 24.41 -5.94
N VAL A 56 4.31 24.78 -5.01
CA VAL A 56 3.96 25.60 -3.86
C VAL A 56 3.54 26.94 -4.44
N MET A 57 2.29 27.34 -4.22
CA MET A 57 1.78 28.64 -4.62
C MET A 57 1.61 29.48 -3.34
N MET A 58 2.27 30.63 -3.26
CA MET A 58 1.87 31.71 -2.35
C MET A 58 1.54 32.94 -3.17
N ALA A 59 0.43 33.59 -2.84
CA ALA A 59 0.00 34.84 -3.47
C ALA A 59 0.07 34.82 -5.01
N GLY A 60 -0.37 33.71 -5.63
CA GLY A 60 -0.40 33.55 -7.09
C GLY A 60 0.96 33.32 -7.76
N HIS A 61 2.05 33.19 -7.01
CA HIS A 61 3.39 32.92 -7.52
C HIS A 61 3.86 31.51 -7.15
N ILE A 62 4.47 30.82 -8.10
CA ILE A 62 5.13 29.52 -7.87
C ILE A 62 6.42 29.79 -7.09
N ILE A 63 6.45 29.43 -5.81
CA ILE A 63 7.58 29.63 -4.87
C ILE A 63 8.43 28.38 -4.65
N GLY A 64 8.06 27.25 -5.24
CA GLY A 64 8.85 26.01 -5.23
C GLY A 64 8.06 24.86 -5.86
N PHE A 65 8.70 23.76 -6.22
CA PHE A 65 8.03 22.56 -6.76
C PHE A 65 7.76 21.49 -5.68
N ASP A 66 8.01 21.82 -4.41
CA ASP A 66 8.05 20.88 -3.28
C ASP A 66 6.74 20.77 -2.50
N GLY A 67 5.69 21.49 -2.93
CA GLY A 67 4.41 21.64 -2.21
C GLY A 67 3.34 20.65 -2.61
N GLY A 68 3.60 19.84 -3.64
CA GLY A 68 2.68 18.80 -4.07
C GLY A 68 2.61 17.63 -3.07
N PRO A 69 1.50 16.87 -3.07
CA PRO A 69 1.40 15.64 -2.29
C PRO A 69 2.55 14.70 -2.67
N LYS A 70 3.41 14.41 -1.69
CA LYS A 70 4.61 13.58 -1.87
C LYS A 70 4.21 12.12 -1.94
N LEU A 71 4.92 11.35 -2.75
CA LEU A 71 4.64 9.92 -2.93
C LEU A 71 4.75 9.14 -1.61
N LYS A 72 5.79 9.46 -0.80
CA LYS A 72 6.00 8.88 0.53
C LYS A 72 4.82 9.07 1.50
N ASP A 73 4.13 10.21 1.42
CA ASP A 73 3.06 10.59 2.36
C ASP A 73 1.69 10.03 1.92
N ASN A 74 1.60 9.45 0.72
CA ASN A 74 0.35 8.97 0.11
C ASN A 74 0.36 7.46 -0.16
N ILE A 75 1.21 6.72 0.55
CA ILE A 75 1.14 5.26 0.62
C ILE A 75 0.11 4.91 1.69
N VAL A 76 -1.00 4.33 1.24
CA VAL A 76 -2.16 4.00 2.07
C VAL A 76 -2.27 2.50 2.30
N THR A 77 -2.72 2.14 3.49
CA THR A 77 -3.09 0.79 3.87
C THR A 77 -4.61 0.65 3.78
N LYS A 78 -5.08 -0.39 3.09
CA LYS A 78 -6.49 -0.76 3.05
C LYS A 78 -6.63 -2.13 3.66
N VAL A 79 -7.19 -2.18 4.86
CA VAL A 79 -7.49 -3.42 5.58
C VAL A 79 -8.98 -3.69 5.49
N SER A 80 -9.34 -4.90 5.06
CA SER A 80 -10.70 -5.41 5.04
C SER A 80 -10.73 -6.71 5.81
N VAL A 81 -11.70 -6.82 6.72
CA VAL A 81 -12.02 -8.02 7.49
C VAL A 81 -13.51 -8.23 7.26
N GLY A 82 -13.91 -9.35 6.66
CA GLY A 82 -15.33 -9.64 6.29
C GLY A 82 -16.30 -9.44 7.46
N ASN A 83 -17.60 -9.18 7.27
CA ASN A 83 -18.52 -9.63 6.22
C ASN A 83 -18.87 -8.54 5.19
N THR A 84 -18.76 -8.82 3.89
CA THR A 84 -19.48 -8.03 2.88
C THR A 84 -20.48 -8.96 2.24
N GLU A 85 -21.72 -8.94 2.74
CA GLU A 85 -22.86 -9.49 2.02
C GLU A 85 -22.79 -8.99 0.57
N GLY A 86 -22.62 -9.93 -0.39
CA GLY A 86 -22.65 -9.63 -1.81
C GLY A 86 -21.31 -9.68 -2.57
N ARG A 87 -20.16 -9.96 -1.94
CA ARG A 87 -18.94 -10.28 -2.69
C ARG A 87 -18.78 -11.80 -2.81
N ALA A 88 -19.31 -12.36 -3.91
CA ALA A 88 -19.23 -13.79 -4.20
C ALA A 88 -17.78 -14.31 -4.07
N GLY A 89 -17.57 -15.28 -3.19
CA GLY A 89 -16.28 -15.96 -2.97
C GLY A 89 -15.51 -15.55 -1.71
N MET A 90 -16.08 -14.72 -0.82
CA MET A 90 -15.44 -14.30 0.42
C MET A 90 -15.99 -15.11 1.62
N SER A 91 -15.18 -15.96 2.26
CA SER A 91 -15.56 -16.72 3.45
C SER A 91 -15.69 -15.84 4.70
N ASP A 92 -16.37 -16.32 5.75
CA ASP A 92 -16.54 -15.60 7.04
C ASP A 92 -15.21 -15.26 7.76
N ILE A 93 -14.09 -15.78 7.27
CA ILE A 93 -12.73 -15.63 7.83
C ILE A 93 -11.81 -14.87 6.86
N ASP A 94 -12.30 -14.43 5.71
CA ASP A 94 -11.45 -13.76 4.73
C ASP A 94 -11.12 -12.33 5.18
N ALA A 95 -9.85 -12.15 5.51
CA ALA A 95 -9.27 -10.86 5.81
C ALA A 95 -8.12 -10.60 4.84
N TYR A 96 -8.10 -9.43 4.24
CA TYR A 96 -7.03 -9.02 3.34
C TYR A 96 -6.59 -7.60 3.64
N ALA A 97 -5.29 -7.37 3.48
CA ALA A 97 -4.71 -6.05 3.58
C ALA A 97 -3.96 -5.72 2.28
N ARG A 98 -4.07 -4.48 1.83
CA ARG A 98 -3.36 -3.96 0.65
C ARG A 98 -2.61 -2.71 1.03
N VAL A 99 -1.32 -2.68 0.74
CA VAL A 99 -0.50 -1.47 0.79
C VAL A 99 -0.37 -0.96 -0.63
N GLY A 100 -0.73 0.30 -0.87
CA GLY A 100 -0.75 0.85 -2.22
C GLY A 100 -0.73 2.36 -2.24
N ILE A 101 -0.54 2.94 -3.41
CA ILE A 101 -0.49 4.39 -3.60
C ILE A 101 -1.91 4.93 -3.71
N ASP A 102 -2.22 6.04 -3.04
CA ASP A 102 -3.43 6.80 -3.32
C ASP A 102 -3.28 7.60 -4.62
N TYR A 103 -3.67 6.95 -5.72
CA TYR A 103 -3.61 7.55 -7.06
C TYR A 103 -4.48 8.80 -7.23
N LYS A 104 -5.47 9.05 -6.36
CA LYS A 104 -6.27 10.29 -6.46
C LYS A 104 -5.44 11.52 -6.12
N LYS A 105 -4.59 11.40 -5.10
CA LYS A 105 -3.70 12.47 -4.63
C LYS A 105 -2.39 12.47 -5.41
N VAL A 106 -1.83 11.28 -5.69
CA VAL A 106 -0.53 11.12 -6.35
C VAL A 106 -0.68 10.32 -7.63
N LYS A 107 -1.26 10.96 -8.65
CA LYS A 107 -1.51 10.35 -9.97
C LYS A 107 -0.25 9.80 -10.62
N HIS A 108 0.90 10.43 -10.38
CA HIS A 108 2.18 10.03 -10.98
C HIS A 108 2.81 8.79 -10.31
N GLY A 109 2.27 8.28 -9.19
CA GLY A 109 2.91 7.18 -8.45
C GLY A 109 3.06 5.88 -9.24
N HIS A 110 2.09 5.55 -10.11
CA HIS A 110 2.20 4.38 -10.98
C HIS A 110 3.25 4.56 -12.09
N LEU A 111 3.46 5.79 -12.55
CA LEU A 111 4.49 6.11 -13.55
C LEU A 111 5.89 5.96 -12.96
N VAL A 112 6.05 6.28 -11.67
CA VAL A 112 7.31 6.09 -10.94
C VAL A 112 7.56 4.59 -10.74
N GLU A 113 6.58 3.83 -10.25
CA GLU A 113 6.74 2.39 -9.98
C GLU A 113 7.04 1.58 -11.25
N PHE A 114 6.35 1.85 -12.35
CA PHE A 114 6.42 1.04 -13.57
C PHE A 114 7.23 1.67 -14.71
N GLY A 115 7.53 2.96 -14.63
CA GLY A 115 8.14 3.72 -15.72
C GLY A 115 7.16 4.04 -16.85
N ALA A 116 7.65 4.79 -17.84
CA ALA A 116 6.91 5.11 -19.06
C ALA A 116 7.77 4.76 -20.28
N LYS A 117 7.20 4.03 -21.25
CA LYS A 117 7.86 3.77 -22.53
C LYS A 117 7.94 5.07 -23.35
N PRO A 118 8.97 5.26 -24.19
CA PRO A 118 9.06 6.40 -25.10
C PRO A 118 7.81 6.50 -25.98
N HIS A 119 7.15 7.65 -25.95
CA HIS A 119 5.97 7.93 -26.79
C HIS A 119 6.00 9.36 -27.35
N LYS A 120 5.14 9.60 -28.35
CA LYS A 120 4.94 10.93 -28.91
C LYS A 120 3.74 11.56 -28.21
N ILE A 121 3.99 12.65 -27.49
CA ILE A 121 2.94 13.44 -26.84
C ILE A 121 2.46 14.48 -27.85
N LYS A 122 1.19 14.43 -28.23
CA LYS A 122 0.56 15.44 -29.08
C LYS A 122 -0.10 16.48 -28.18
N ILE A 123 0.46 17.68 -28.13
CA ILE A 123 -0.09 18.80 -27.36
C ILE A 123 -0.72 19.77 -28.35
N LYS A 124 -1.98 20.14 -28.13
CA LYS A 124 -2.64 21.22 -28.89
C LYS A 124 -2.50 22.52 -28.09
N ILE A 125 -1.75 23.49 -28.61
CA ILE A 125 -1.63 24.84 -28.05
C ILE A 125 -2.04 25.82 -29.15
N ASN A 126 -3.03 26.67 -28.88
CA ASN A 126 -3.55 27.68 -29.83
C ASN A 126 -3.83 27.14 -31.24
N GLY A 127 -4.50 25.99 -31.34
CA GLY A 127 -4.89 25.38 -32.63
C GLY A 127 -3.75 24.68 -33.40
N LYS A 128 -2.49 24.83 -32.99
CA LYS A 128 -1.35 24.11 -33.58
C LYS A 128 -1.03 22.85 -32.77
N THR A 129 -0.82 21.74 -33.47
CA THR A 129 -0.44 20.47 -32.85
C THR A 129 1.08 20.38 -32.79
N ILE A 130 1.63 20.46 -31.58
CA ILE A 130 3.05 20.23 -31.32
C ILE A 130 3.21 18.77 -30.94
N THR A 131 4.08 18.06 -31.67
CA THR A 131 4.43 16.68 -31.34
C THR A 131 5.76 16.68 -30.60
N VAL A 132 5.74 16.39 -29.30
CA VAL A 132 6.93 16.26 -28.47
C VAL A 132 7.25 14.79 -28.33
N GLN A 133 8.48 14.38 -28.66
CA GLN A 133 8.93 13.02 -28.47
C GLN A 133 9.53 12.91 -27.07
N HIS A 134 8.80 12.28 -26.14
CA HIS A 134 9.33 12.12 -24.79
C HIS A 134 10.17 10.82 -24.73
N PRO A 135 11.37 10.84 -24.11
CA PRO A 135 12.35 9.76 -24.17
C PRO A 135 12.00 8.55 -23.28
N GLY A 136 10.80 8.46 -22.73
CA GLY A 136 10.50 7.50 -21.66
C GLY A 136 10.85 8.06 -20.27
N ALA A 137 10.39 7.38 -19.23
CA ALA A 137 10.85 7.54 -17.86
C ALA A 137 11.28 6.17 -17.33
N LYS A 138 12.47 6.08 -16.72
CA LYS A 138 12.95 4.83 -16.11
C LYS A 138 12.07 4.48 -14.91
N LYS A 139 11.75 3.20 -14.75
CA LYS A 139 11.06 2.68 -13.57
C LYS A 139 11.92 2.85 -12.32
N GLN A 140 11.31 3.27 -11.23
CA GLN A 140 11.89 3.35 -9.89
C GLN A 140 10.95 2.59 -8.95
N PRO A 141 11.03 1.26 -8.92
CA PRO A 141 10.15 0.44 -8.10
C PRO A 141 10.50 0.64 -6.62
N PHE A 142 9.50 0.95 -5.80
CA PHE A 142 9.64 1.13 -4.35
C PHE A 142 8.65 0.26 -3.57
N MET A 143 7.50 -0.06 -4.16
CA MET A 143 6.50 -0.91 -3.51
C MET A 143 6.93 -2.37 -3.49
N ARG A 144 7.43 -2.90 -4.62
CA ARG A 144 7.86 -4.30 -4.68
C ARG A 144 9.08 -4.59 -3.79
N PRO A 145 10.17 -3.77 -3.83
CA PRO A 145 11.29 -3.98 -2.93
C PRO A 145 10.91 -3.84 -1.45
N ALA A 146 9.96 -2.97 -1.11
CA ALA A 146 9.48 -2.87 0.27
C ALA A 146 8.81 -4.16 0.77
N PHE A 147 8.03 -4.81 -0.08
CA PHE A 147 7.43 -6.11 0.26
C PHE A 147 8.51 -7.20 0.35
N ASP A 148 9.47 -7.23 -0.57
CA ASP A 148 10.52 -8.24 -0.54
C ASP A 148 11.43 -8.07 0.71
N ASN A 149 11.65 -6.84 1.18
CA ASN A 149 12.46 -6.54 2.37
C ASN A 149 11.73 -6.81 3.70
N LYS A 150 10.43 -6.51 3.78
CA LYS A 150 9.66 -6.51 5.04
C LYS A 150 8.50 -7.49 5.08
N GLY A 151 8.30 -8.29 4.03
CA GLY A 151 7.20 -9.23 3.93
C GLY A 151 7.22 -10.30 5.02
N SER A 152 8.38 -10.89 5.31
CA SER A 152 8.55 -11.86 6.40
C SER A 152 8.32 -11.24 7.77
N ASP A 153 8.89 -10.05 8.00
CA ASP A 153 8.75 -9.31 9.26
C ASP A 153 7.27 -8.96 9.53
N ALA A 154 6.55 -8.50 8.49
CA ALA A 154 5.13 -8.19 8.58
C ALA A 154 4.30 -9.41 8.98
N VAL A 155 4.58 -10.57 8.40
CA VAL A 155 3.88 -11.83 8.71
C VAL A 155 4.17 -12.30 10.15
N ASN A 156 5.41 -12.16 10.61
CA ASN A 156 5.78 -12.48 11.98
C ASN A 156 5.10 -11.54 12.98
N THR A 157 5.09 -10.22 12.71
CA THR A 157 4.39 -9.24 13.55
C THR A 157 2.89 -9.50 13.62
N MET A 158 2.25 -9.85 12.49
CA MET A 158 0.85 -10.26 12.47
C MET A 158 0.60 -11.46 13.39
N THR A 159 1.46 -12.48 13.30
CA THR A 159 1.34 -13.69 14.12
C THR A 159 1.49 -13.38 15.60
N THR A 160 2.49 -12.60 15.99
CA THR A 160 2.70 -12.17 17.38
C THR A 160 1.51 -11.36 17.90
N GLN A 161 0.96 -10.46 17.08
CA GLN A 161 -0.15 -9.62 17.48
C GLN A 161 -1.46 -10.41 17.61
N LEU A 162 -1.66 -11.43 16.77
CA LEU A 162 -2.79 -12.36 16.89
C LEU A 162 -2.65 -13.26 18.13
N ALA A 163 -1.45 -13.79 18.40
CA ALA A 163 -1.18 -14.59 19.60
C ALA A 163 -1.48 -13.79 20.87
N LYS A 164 -0.97 -12.55 20.93
CA LYS A 164 -1.25 -11.62 22.04
C LYS A 164 -2.74 -11.33 22.21
N ALA A 165 -3.46 -11.11 21.11
CA ALA A 165 -4.90 -10.84 21.18
C ALA A 165 -5.70 -12.05 21.69
N VAL A 166 -5.27 -13.27 21.35
CA VAL A 166 -5.87 -14.50 21.89
C VAL A 166 -5.57 -14.65 23.38
N GLU A 167 -4.38 -14.28 23.85
CA GLU A 167 -4.04 -14.32 25.28
C GLU A 167 -4.77 -13.26 26.10
N GLU A 168 -5.01 -12.06 25.55
CA GLU A 168 -5.72 -10.98 26.23
C GLU A 168 -7.25 -11.18 26.28
N GLU A 169 -7.81 -12.04 25.42
CA GLU A 169 -9.26 -12.29 25.30
C GLU A 169 -9.72 -13.65 25.88
N VAL A 170 -8.77 -14.45 26.41
CA VAL A 170 -9.02 -15.67 27.22
C VAL A 170 -8.92 -15.33 28.70
#